data_AF-A0A2V9ZQQ0-F1
#
_entry.id   AF-A0A2V9ZQQ0-F1
#
_cell.length_a   1.000
_cell.length_b   1.000
_cell.length_c   1.000
_cell.angle_alpha   90.00
_cell.angle_beta   90.00
_cell.angle_gamma   90.00
#
_symmetry.space_group_name_H-M   'P 1'
#
loop_
_entity.id
_entity.type
_entity.pdbx_description
1 polymer ?
#
loop_
_entity_poly.entity_id
_entity_poly.type
_entity_poly.pdbx_seq_one_letter_code
_entity_poly.pdbx_strand_id
1 'polypeptide(L)' 'NRKLPSLPVEPAMLELLTRARLAKSVRIINGLVPGNLSRALAGESIGTLIQRYS' A
#
# COMPACT_ATOMS: atom_id res chain seq x y z
N ASN A 1 0.06 -23.35 -12.98
CA ASN A 1 -0.46 -21.97 -13.03
C ASN A 1 -1.04 -21.55 -11.70
N ARG A 2 -0.21 -21.05 -10.76
CA ARG A 2 -0.71 -20.51 -9.49
C ARG A 2 -1.30 -19.13 -9.78
N LYS A 3 -2.63 -19.02 -9.84
CA LYS A 3 -3.30 -17.72 -9.97
C LYS A 3 -2.99 -16.94 -8.70
N LEU A 4 -2.13 -15.93 -8.81
CA LEU A 4 -1.96 -14.96 -7.74
C LEU A 4 -3.31 -14.27 -7.54
N PRO A 5 -3.78 -14.08 -6.30
CA PRO A 5 -4.97 -13.28 -6.03
C PRO A 5 -4.85 -11.92 -6.70
N SER A 6 -5.96 -11.38 -7.21
CA SER A 6 -5.97 -10.02 -7.73
C SER A 6 -5.47 -9.06 -6.64
N LEU A 7 -4.58 -8.15 -7.02
CA LEU A 7 -4.12 -7.12 -6.10
C LEU A 7 -5.32 -6.29 -5.63
N PRO A 8 -5.33 -5.82 -4.37
CA PRO A 8 -6.36 -4.92 -3.87
C PRO A 8 -6.25 -3.49 -4.45
N VAL A 9 -5.35 -3.30 -5.43
CA VAL A 9 -5.07 -2.05 -6.13
C VAL A 9 -4.82 -2.37 -7.61
N GLU A 10 -5.03 -1.39 -8.47
CA GLU A 10 -4.71 -1.52 -9.89
C GLU A 10 -3.20 -1.72 -10.11
N PRO A 11 -2.75 -2.69 -10.93
CA PRO A 11 -1.33 -2.89 -11.21
C PRO A 11 -0.61 -1.64 -11.72
N ALA A 12 -1.32 -0.76 -12.44
CA ALA A 12 -0.80 0.53 -12.91
C ALA A 12 -0.29 1.44 -11.78
N MET A 13 -0.85 1.32 -10.56
CA MET A 13 -0.38 2.07 -9.40
C MET A 13 1.06 1.71 -9.02
N LEU A 14 1.46 0.44 -9.17
CA LEU A 14 2.84 0.02 -8.90
C LEU A 14 3.81 0.68 -9.87
N GLU A 15 3.45 0.71 -11.17
CA GLU A 15 4.25 1.39 -12.18
C GLU A 15 4.39 2.89 -11.87
N LEU A 16 3.29 3.56 -11.52
CA LEU A 16 3.32 4.97 -11.14
C LEU A 16 4.18 5.23 -9.90
N LEU A 17 4.14 4.35 -8.90
CA LEU A 17 4.96 4.47 -7.69
C LEU A 17 6.47 4.38 -8.00
N THR A 18 6.88 3.60 -9.01
CA THR A 18 8.30 3.56 -9.43
C THR A 18 8.81 4.90 -9.97
N ARG A 19 7.92 5.70 -10.58
CA ARG A 19 8.24 7.00 -11.21
C ARG A 19 7.82 8.21 -10.35
N ALA A 20 7.19 7.98 -9.20
CA ALA A 20 6.64 9.03 -8.35
C ALA A 20 7.74 9.94 -7.79
N ARG A 21 7.58 11.26 -7.98
CA ARG A 21 8.54 12.26 -7.48
C ARG A 21 8.42 12.45 -5.96
N LEU A 22 7.19 12.48 -5.44
CA LEU A 22 6.89 12.80 -4.04
C LEU A 22 6.54 11.57 -3.21
N ALA A 23 5.61 10.73 -3.68
CA ALA A 23 5.24 9.51 -2.96
C ALA A 23 6.40 8.51 -2.95
N LYS A 24 6.77 8.01 -1.76
CA LYS A 24 7.86 7.02 -1.58
C LYS A 24 7.34 5.62 -1.24
N SER A 25 6.15 5.56 -0.67
CA SER A 25 5.48 4.34 -0.29
C SER A 25 3.96 4.52 -0.27
N VAL A 26 3.26 3.40 -0.29
CA VAL A 26 1.80 3.31 -0.09
C VAL A 26 1.52 2.20 0.90
N ARG A 27 0.61 2.48 1.84
CA ARG A 27 0.20 1.51 2.85
C ARG A 27 -1.24 1.07 2.60
N ILE A 28 -1.43 -0.23 2.44
CA ILE A 28 -2.75 -0.86 2.32
C ILE A 28 -3.18 -1.28 3.72
N ILE A 29 -4.36 -0.83 4.16
CA ILE A 29 -4.94 -1.15 5.47
C ILE A 29 -6.36 -1.68 5.30
N ASN A 30 -6.84 -2.46 6.28
CA ASN A 30 -8.25 -2.80 6.36
C ASN A 30 -9.02 -1.65 7.02
N GLY A 31 -9.80 -0.91 6.22
CA GLY A 31 -10.63 0.21 6.68
C GLY A 31 -11.89 -0.21 7.43
N LEU A 32 -12.27 -1.49 7.41
CA LEU A 32 -13.43 -2.01 8.15
C LEU A 32 -13.12 -2.27 9.63
N VAL A 33 -11.84 -2.24 10.02
CA VAL A 33 -11.42 -2.35 11.43
C VAL A 33 -11.29 -0.94 12.01
N PRO A 34 -12.12 -0.59 13.01
CA PRO A 34 -12.07 0.73 13.64
C PRO A 34 -10.67 1.09 14.14
N GLY A 35 -10.27 2.34 13.92
CA GLY A 35 -8.98 2.88 14.38
C GLY A 35 -7.79 2.63 13.45
N ASN A 36 -7.87 1.70 12.49
CA ASN A 36 -6.73 1.40 11.59
C ASN A 36 -6.27 2.63 10.80
N LEU A 37 -7.18 3.47 10.29
CA LEU A 37 -6.77 4.66 9.54
C LEU A 37 -5.95 5.63 10.41
N SER A 38 -6.43 5.94 11.62
CA SER A 38 -5.73 6.85 12.53
C SER A 38 -4.35 6.30 12.94
N ARG A 39 -4.27 5.01 13.25
CA ARG A 39 -3.01 4.33 13.60
C ARG A 39 -2.01 4.34 12.44
N ALA A 40 -2.48 4.10 11.22
CA ALA A 40 -1.65 4.16 10.02
C ALA A 40 -1.11 5.57 9.76
N LEU A 41 -1.93 6.61 9.94
CA LEU A 41 -1.53 8.01 9.82
C LEU A 41 -0.57 8.44 10.94
N ALA A 42 -0.70 7.85 12.14
CA ALA A 42 0.24 8.02 13.23
C ALA A 42 1.59 7.28 13.03
N GLY A 43 1.74 6.54 11.92
CA GLY A 43 2.99 5.88 11.54
C GLY A 43 3.10 4.41 11.98
N GLU A 44 2.11 3.86 12.69
CA GLU A 44 2.16 2.47 13.16
C GLU A 44 2.30 1.46 12.01
N SER A 45 3.10 0.41 12.20
CA SER A 45 3.34 -0.61 11.17
C SER A 45 2.20 -1.62 11.06
N ILE A 46 1.04 -1.16 10.60
CA ILE A 46 -0.14 -1.99 10.35
C ILE A 46 -0.38 -2.20 8.84
N GLY A 47 -1.01 -3.31 8.49
CA GLY A 47 -1.33 -3.66 7.10
C GLY A 47 -0.09 -4.00 6.27
N THR A 48 -0.12 -3.64 4.98
CA THR A 48 0.96 -3.95 4.03
C THR A 48 1.57 -2.66 3.49
N LEU A 49 2.88 -2.47 3.69
CA LEU A 49 3.63 -1.36 3.12
C LEU A 49 4.26 -1.77 1.78
N ILE A 50 3.89 -1.05 0.72
CA ILE A 50 4.55 -1.13 -0.58
C ILE A 50 5.46 0.09 -0.68
N GLN A 51 6.74 -0.14 -0.91
CA GLN A 51 7.72 0.93 -1.08
C GLN A 51 8.59 0.66 -2.30
N ARG A 52 9.01 1.74 -2.95
CA ARG A 52 9.99 1.65 -4.04
C ARG A 52 11.35 1.28 -3.43
N TYR A 53 12.00 0.24 -3.97
CA TYR A 53 13.42 0.00 -3.69
C TYR A 53 14.23 1.16 -4.29
N SER A 54 15.08 1.78 -3.47
CA SER A 54 15.96 2.86 -3.91
C SER A 54 17.24 2.29 -4.49
#